data_AF-A0A1Y2TM70-F1
#
_entry.id   AF-A0A1Y2TM70-F1
#
_cell.length_a   1.000
_cell.length_b   1.000
_cell.length_c   1.000
_cell.angle_alpha   90.00
_cell.angle_beta   90.00
_cell.angle_gamma   90.00
#
_symmetry.space_group_name_H-M   'P 1'
#
loop_
_entity.id
_entity.type
_entity.pdbx_description
1 polymer ?
#
loop_
_entity_poly.entity_id
_entity_poly.type
_entity_poly.pdbx_seq_one_letter_code
_entity_poly.pdbx_strand_id
1 'polypeptide(L)' 'DFYAVLDLPRGADETEIRSAFRQLSLKYHPDKRGSSSVASHENFVQLIEAYETLCDPTRRRIYDM' A
#
# COMPACT_ATOMS: atom_id res chain seq x y z
N ASP A 1 -9.55 4.32 -0.16
CA ASP A 1 -9.37 3.86 1.23
C ASP A 1 -7.99 3.23 1.30
N PHE A 2 -7.05 3.87 2.00
CA PHE A 2 -5.64 3.44 1.99
C PHE A 2 -5.44 2.04 2.57
N TYR A 3 -6.29 1.64 3.53
CA TYR A 3 -6.28 0.29 4.06
C TYR A 3 -6.71 -0.73 3.01
N ALA A 4 -7.77 -0.45 2.25
CA ALA A 4 -8.18 -1.31 1.14
C ALA A 4 -7.11 -1.44 0.03
N VAL A 5 -6.32 -0.39 -0.22
CA VAL A 5 -5.20 -0.43 -1.20
C VAL A 5 -4.08 -1.37 -0.75
N LEU A 6 -3.79 -1.38 0.56
CA LEU A 6 -2.82 -2.29 1.16
C LEU A 6 -3.42 -3.68 1.47
N ASP A 7 -4.69 -3.92 1.11
CA ASP A 7 -5.43 -5.14 1.45
C ASP A 7 -5.47 -5.41 2.96
N LEU A 8 -5.59 -4.33 3.74
CA LEU A 8 -5.58 -4.34 5.20
C LEU A 8 -6.88 -3.82 5.80
N PRO A 9 -7.23 -4.22 7.03
CA PRO A 9 -8.29 -3.60 7.80
C PRO A 9 -7.85 -2.24 8.37
N ARG A 10 -8.80 -1.33 8.66
CA ARG A 10 -8.50 0.00 9.28
C ARG A 10 -7.78 -0.08 10.63
N GLY A 11 -7.90 -1.21 11.31
CA GLY A 11 -7.19 -1.51 12.57
C GLY A 11 -5.80 -2.10 12.39
N ALA A 12 -5.28 -2.23 11.16
CA ALA A 12 -3.98 -2.86 10.93
C ALA A 12 -2.84 -2.13 11.61
N ASP A 13 -1.92 -2.91 12.17
CA ASP A 13 -0.76 -2.40 12.88
C ASP A 13 0.33 -1.91 11.90
N GLU A 14 1.26 -1.07 12.37
CA GLU A 14 2.32 -0.52 11.50
C GLU A 14 3.17 -1.64 10.88
N THR A 15 3.32 -2.74 11.63
CA THR A 15 4.01 -3.97 11.21
C THR A 15 3.29 -4.65 10.04
N GLU A 16 1.95 -4.71 10.09
CA GLU A 16 1.13 -5.26 9.00
C GLU A 16 1.18 -4.38 7.76
N ILE A 17 1.11 -3.06 7.93
CA ILE A 17 1.24 -2.06 6.85
C ILE A 17 2.58 -2.24 6.11
N ARG A 18 3.69 -2.35 6.83
CA ARG A 18 5.02 -2.60 6.22
C ARG A 18 5.10 -3.96 5.52
N SER A 19 4.53 -5.00 6.11
CA SER A 19 4.55 -6.35 5.53
C SER A 19 3.73 -6.41 4.24
N ALA A 20 2.50 -5.90 4.27
CA ALA A 20 1.59 -5.84 3.12
C ALA A 20 2.18 -5.00 1.98
N PHE A 21 2.74 -3.82 2.28
CA PHE A 21 3.44 -2.99 1.30
C PHE A 21 4.55 -3.76 0.59
N ARG A 22 5.37 -4.52 1.34
CA ARG A 22 6.43 -5.35 0.78
C ARG A 22 5.89 -6.46 -0.13
N GLN A 23 4.85 -7.16 0.30
CA GLN A 23 4.24 -8.25 -0.47
C GLN A 23 3.57 -7.75 -1.75
N LEU A 24 2.81 -6.66 -1.66
CA LEU A 24 2.13 -6.04 -2.79
C LEU A 24 3.13 -5.39 -3.74
N SER A 25 4.20 -4.76 -3.22
CA SER A 25 5.28 -4.24 -4.06
C SER A 25 5.93 -5.34 -4.89
N LEU A 26 6.18 -6.52 -4.32
CA LEU A 26 6.71 -7.68 -5.04
C LEU A 26 5.70 -8.30 -6.02
N LYS A 27 4.40 -8.13 -5.76
CA LYS A 27 3.31 -8.61 -6.62
C LYS A 27 3.10 -7.70 -7.84
N TYR A 28 3.19 -6.39 -7.65
CA TYR A 28 3.07 -5.38 -8.69
C TYR A 28 4.42 -4.97 -9.32
N HIS A 29 5.53 -5.56 -8.87
CA HIS A 29 6.85 -5.24 -9.40
C HIS A 29 6.92 -5.55 -10.90
N PRO A 30 7.32 -4.59 -11.76
CA PRO A 30 7.31 -4.75 -13.22
C PRO A 30 8.30 -5.82 -13.72
N ASP A 31 9.25 -6.23 -12.87
CA ASP A 31 10.22 -7.30 -13.17
C ASP A 31 9.63 -8.72 -13.11
N LYS A 32 8.46 -8.91 -12.46
CA LYS A 32 7.76 -10.20 -12.56
C LYS A 32 7.19 -10.36 -13.96
N ARG A 33 7.92 -11.13 -14.79
CA ARG A 33 7.56 -11.67 -16.12
C ARG A 33 6.03 -11.83 -16.26
N GLY A 34 5.36 -10.85 -16.85
CA GLY A 34 3.96 -10.96 -17.28
C GLY A 34 3.04 -9.77 -16.99
N SER A 35 3.40 -8.82 -16.12
CA SER A 35 2.47 -7.74 -15.73
C SER A 35 2.98 -6.33 -16.10
N SER A 36 3.28 -6.09 -17.38
CA SER A 36 3.40 -4.73 -17.93
C SER A 36 2.03 -4.13 -18.24
N SER A 37 1.09 -4.22 -17.30
CA SER A 37 -0.21 -3.56 -17.43
C SER A 37 -0.13 -2.20 -16.76
N VAL A 38 -0.62 -1.13 -17.42
CA VAL A 38 -0.71 0.22 -16.85
C VAL A 38 -1.38 0.22 -15.48
N ALA A 39 -2.33 -0.70 -15.29
CA ALA A 39 -2.99 -0.95 -14.01
C ALA A 39 -2.01 -1.30 -12.87
N SER A 40 -0.89 -1.98 -13.12
CA SER A 40 0.10 -2.29 -12.08
C SER A 40 0.84 -1.04 -11.59
N HIS A 41 1.05 -0.05 -12.45
CA HIS A 41 1.69 1.21 -12.07
C HIS A 41 0.78 2.07 -11.21
N GLU A 42 -0.49 2.24 -11.60
CA GLU A 42 -1.47 3.02 -10.82
C GLU A 42 -1.74 2.40 -9.45
N ASN A 43 -1.82 1.08 -9.37
CA ASN A 43 -1.92 0.37 -8.09
C ASN A 43 -0.66 0.55 -7.23
N PHE A 44 0.53 0.59 -7.84
CA PHE A 44 1.78 0.79 -7.11
C PHE A 44 1.91 2.21 -6.55
N VAL A 45 1.50 3.22 -7.32
CA VAL A 45 1.46 4.62 -6.85
C VAL A 45 0.51 4.75 -5.66
N GLN A 46 -0.70 4.20 -5.76
CA GLN A 46 -1.66 4.19 -4.64
C GLN A 46 -1.10 3.43 -3.43
N LEU A 47 -0.39 2.32 -3.64
CA LEU A 47 0.24 1.55 -2.57
C LEU A 47 1.28 2.36 -1.80
N ILE A 48 2.11 3.14 -2.50
CA ILE A 48 3.11 4.03 -1.90
C ILE A 48 2.41 5.14 -1.11
N GLU A 49 1.42 5.80 -1.71
CA GLU A 49 0.69 6.89 -1.06
C GLU A 49 -0.05 6.43 0.21
N ALA A 50 -0.65 5.24 0.14
CA ALA A 50 -1.28 4.56 1.26
C ALA A 50 -0.27 4.27 2.37
N TYR A 51 0.88 3.71 2.01
CA TYR A 51 1.95 3.41 2.95
C TYR A 51 2.51 4.68 3.62
N GLU A 52 2.80 5.74 2.85
CA GLU A 52 3.30 7.01 3.39
C GLU A 52 2.33 7.70 4.35
N THR A 53 1.03 7.52 4.12
CA THR A 53 -0.01 8.08 4.99
C THR A 53 -0.20 7.22 6.24
N LEU A 54 -0.24 5.90 6.09
CA LEU A 54 -0.53 4.98 7.20
C LEU A 54 0.68 4.64 8.07
N CYS A 55 1.90 4.70 7.52
CA CYS A 55 3.14 4.46 8.26
C CYS A 55 3.50 5.63 9.17
N ASP A 56 3.05 6.85 8.86
CA ASP A 56 3.26 8.00 9.74
C ASP A 56 2.07 8.15 10.70
N PRO A 57 2.27 8.03 12.02
CA PRO A 57 1.17 8.07 12.98
C PRO A 57 0.44 9.41 13.00
N THR A 58 1.11 10.51 12.61
CA THR A 58 0.49 11.83 12.53
C THR A 58 -0.41 11.90 11.30
N ARG A 59 0.10 11.50 10.12
CA ARG A 59 -0.69 11.45 8.88
C ARG A 59 -1.84 10.46 8.96
N ARG A 60 -1.61 9.28 9.55
CA ARG A 60 -2.63 8.25 9.78
C ARG A 60 -3.76 8.81 10.64
N ARG A 61 -3.41 9.52 11.71
CA ARG A 61 -4.40 10.13 12.60
C ARG A 61 -5.21 11.23 11.94
N ILE A 62 -4.61 12.01 11.03
CA ILE A 62 -5.32 13.00 10.20
C ILE A 62 -6.22 12.31 9.17
N TYR A 63 -5.80 11.18 8.63
CA TYR A 63 -6.58 10.40 7.67
C TYR A 63 -7.78 9.67 8.31
N ASP A 64 -7.62 9.22 9.56
CA ASP A 64 -8.64 8.49 10.33
C ASP A 64 -9.61 9.43 11.10
N MET A 65 -9.27 10.72 11.20
CA MET A 65 -10.12 11.79 11.78
C MET A 65 -11.27 12.18 10.86
#